data_AF-A0A0G0EHP5-F1
#
_entry.id   AF-A0A0G0EHP5-F1
#
_cell.length_a   1.000
_cell.length_b   1.000
_cell.length_c   1.000
_cell.angle_alpha   90.00
_cell.angle_beta   90.00
_cell.angle_gamma   90.00
#
_symmetry.space_group_name_H-M   'P 1'
#
loop_
_entity.id
_entity.type
_entity.pdbx_description
1 polymer ?
#
loop_
_entity_poly.entity_id
_entity_poly.type
_entity_poly.pdbx_seq_one_letter_code
_entity_poly.pdbx_strand_id
1 'polypeptide(L)'
;MNLMAMQIEENRRKVKMTILRREGGVWHDIEVSRLVNGLVTEVSQHPQHPEYLVIFGHYTKEQALKAHGGGFAFTATQITGVHNAELPFIPGFV
;
A
#
# COMPACT_ATOMS: atom_id res chain seq x y z
N MET A 1 -16.54 -15.89 -23.65
CA MET A 1 -16.28 -15.42 -22.27
C MET A 1 -14.90 -15.94 -21.88
N ASN A 2 -13.93 -15.08 -21.60
CA ASN A 2 -12.58 -15.50 -21.22
C ASN A 2 -12.52 -15.71 -19.70
N LEU A 3 -12.56 -16.98 -19.25
CA LEU A 3 -12.54 -17.32 -17.82
C LEU A 3 -11.35 -16.71 -17.08
N MET A 4 -10.19 -16.61 -17.72
CA MET A 4 -9.00 -16.00 -17.10
C MET A 4 -9.19 -14.52 -16.85
N ALA A 5 -9.78 -13.79 -17.81
CA ALA A 5 -10.05 -12.37 -17.64
C ALA A 5 -11.05 -12.10 -16.50
N MET A 6 -12.08 -12.96 -16.36
CA MET A 6 -13.04 -12.87 -15.26
C MET A 6 -12.38 -13.15 -13.90
N GLN A 7 -11.53 -14.18 -13.82
CA GLN A 7 -10.81 -14.51 -12.59
C GLN A 7 -9.83 -13.40 -12.17
N ILE A 8 -9.12 -12.80 -13.13
CA ILE A 8 -8.22 -11.67 -12.87
C ILE A 8 -9.01 -10.49 -12.31
N GLU A 9 -10.14 -10.16 -12.92
CA GLU A 9 -10.99 -9.05 -12.48
C GLU A 9 -11.57 -9.28 -11.08
N GLU A 10 -12.02 -10.51 -10.79
CA GLU A 10 -12.45 -10.88 -9.43
C GLU A 10 -11.32 -10.78 -8.40
N ASN A 11 -10.12 -11.22 -8.76
CA ASN A 11 -8.96 -11.15 -7.88
C ASN A 11 -8.62 -9.68 -7.57
N ARG A 12 -8.60 -8.82 -8.60
CA ARG A 12 -8.37 -7.37 -8.49
C ARG A 12 -9.32 -6.68 -7.53
N ARG A 13 -10.57 -7.13 -7.44
CA ARG A 13 -11.59 -6.61 -6.50
C ARG A 13 -11.40 -7.08 -5.07
N LYS A 14 -10.71 -8.21 -4.86
CA LYS A 14 -10.49 -8.83 -3.55
C LYS A 14 -9.11 -8.51 -2.95
N VAL A 15 -8.23 -7.85 -3.71
CA VAL A 15 -6.90 -7.46 -3.22
C VAL A 15 -7.04 -6.57 -1.98
N LYS A 16 -6.44 -7.01 -0.89
CA LYS A 16 -6.38 -6.26 0.38
C LYS A 16 -5.16 -5.37 0.35
N MET A 17 -5.30 -4.11 0.75
CA MET A 17 -4.19 -3.15 0.75
C MET A 17 -4.30 -2.20 1.93
N THR A 18 -3.18 -1.59 2.29
CA THR A 18 -3.10 -0.55 3.31
C THR A 18 -2.44 0.66 2.71
N ILE A 19 -3.13 1.80 2.74
CA ILE A 19 -2.59 3.09 2.32
C ILE A 19 -1.94 3.74 3.53
N LEU A 20 -0.64 4.02 3.44
CA LEU A 20 0.05 4.92 4.35
C LEU A 20 0.12 6.32 3.73
N ARG A 21 -0.24 7.35 4.49
CA ARG A 21 -0.16 8.74 4.05
C ARG A 21 0.62 9.57 5.06
N ARG A 22 1.62 10.32 4.57
CA ARG A 22 2.42 11.28 5.34
C ARG A 22 2.20 12.68 4.77
N GLU A 23 1.36 13.47 5.44
CA GLU A 23 0.98 14.82 4.95
C GLU A 23 2.21 15.69 4.66
N GLY A 24 2.33 16.14 3.39
CA GLY A 24 3.43 17.00 2.92
C GLY A 24 4.82 16.33 2.89
N GLY A 25 4.92 15.02 3.14
CA GLY A 25 6.18 14.30 3.20
C GLY A 25 6.43 13.37 2.02
N VAL A 26 7.64 12.85 1.95
CA VAL A 26 8.07 11.82 1.00
C VAL A 26 8.49 10.58 1.78
N TRP A 27 8.30 9.40 1.18
CA TRP A 27 8.84 8.14 1.70
C TRP A 27 10.23 7.88 1.11
N HIS A 28 11.24 7.78 1.97
CA HIS A 28 12.60 7.45 1.58
C HIS A 28 12.80 5.95 1.39
N ASP A 29 13.73 5.55 0.52
CA ASP A 29 14.00 4.14 0.20
C ASP A 29 14.29 3.27 1.42
N ILE A 30 14.96 3.83 2.44
CA ILE A 30 15.25 3.11 3.69
C ILE A 30 13.97 2.80 4.49
N GLU A 31 12.99 3.70 4.45
CA GLU A 31 11.71 3.55 5.13
C GLU A 31 10.87 2.49 4.45
N VAL A 32 10.85 2.55 3.11
CA VAL A 32 10.19 1.57 2.24
C VAL A 32 10.81 0.19 2.45
N SER A 33 12.14 0.10 2.46
CA SER A 33 12.88 -1.16 2.71
C SER A 33 12.55 -1.76 4.07
N ARG A 34 12.42 -0.94 5.12
CA ARG A 34 12.03 -1.42 6.46
C ARG A 34 10.60 -1.96 6.48
N LEU A 35 9.67 -1.29 5.81
CA LEU A 35 8.28 -1.74 5.72
C LEU A 35 8.17 -3.06 4.95
N VAL A 36 8.81 -3.16 3.78
CA VAL A 36 8.87 -4.39 2.97
C VAL A 36 9.41 -5.56 3.78
N ASN A 37 10.56 -5.38 4.43
CA ASN A 37 11.20 -6.45 5.21
C ASN A 37 10.46 -6.76 6.51
N GLY A 38 9.94 -5.74 7.21
CA GLY A 38 9.28 -5.90 8.50
C GLY A 38 7.87 -6.49 8.41
N LEU A 39 7.17 -6.27 7.29
CA LEU A 39 5.84 -6.82 7.04
C LEU A 39 5.85 -8.01 6.09
N VAL A 40 6.99 -8.29 5.44
CA VAL A 40 7.17 -9.33 4.40
C VAL A 40 6.14 -9.14 3.29
N THR A 41 6.19 -7.98 2.64
CA THR A 41 5.16 -7.54 1.70
C THR A 41 5.70 -6.67 0.57
N GLU A 42 4.88 -6.49 -0.45
CA GLU A 42 5.12 -5.59 -1.58
C GLU A 42 4.55 -4.20 -1.30
N VAL A 43 5.18 -3.20 -1.92
CA VAL A 43 4.79 -1.79 -1.80
C VAL A 43 4.77 -1.13 -3.16
N SER A 44 3.91 -0.14 -3.32
CA SER A 44 3.78 0.65 -4.54
C SER A 44 3.85 2.13 -4.22
N GLN A 45 4.64 2.86 -5.00
CA GLN A 45 4.85 4.31 -4.91
C GLN A 45 4.54 4.95 -6.26
N HIS A 46 4.17 6.23 -6.24
CA HIS A 46 3.91 6.98 -7.46
C HIS A 46 4.58 8.37 -7.40
N PRO A 47 5.34 8.79 -8.42
CA PRO A 47 6.08 10.06 -8.40
C PRO A 47 5.21 11.31 -8.21
N GLN A 48 3.96 11.28 -8.65
CA GLN A 48 3.01 12.40 -8.52
C GLN A 48 2.26 12.40 -7.18
N HIS A 49 2.41 11.34 -6.37
CA HIS A 49 1.77 11.16 -5.08
C HIS A 49 2.79 10.69 -4.02
N PRO A 50 3.89 11.45 -3.81
CA PRO A 50 5.00 11.03 -2.96
C PRO A 50 4.64 10.88 -1.48
N GLU A 51 3.55 11.49 -1.04
CA GLU A 51 3.01 11.38 0.32
C GLU A 51 2.32 10.04 0.59
N TYR A 52 1.99 9.29 -0.46
CA TYR A 52 1.29 8.02 -0.39
C TYR A 52 2.21 6.84 -0.63
N LEU A 53 2.03 5.80 0.18
CA LEU A 53 2.65 4.49 0.01
C LEU A 53 1.55 3.43 0.12
N VAL A 54 1.39 2.60 -0.91
CA VAL A 54 0.38 1.53 -0.92
C VAL A 54 1.08 0.21 -0.59
N ILE A 55 0.64 -0.45 0.48
CA ILE A 55 1.18 -1.72 0.94
C ILE A 55 0.20 -2.84 0.58
N PHE A 56 0.72 -3.95 0.06
CA PHE A 56 -0.08 -5.14 -0.19
C PHE A 56 -0.46 -5.81 1.14
N GLY A 57 -1.75 -6.04 1.39
CA GLY A 57 -2.26 -6.62 2.63
C GLY A 57 -2.94 -5.61 3.57
N HIS A 58 -3.65 -6.13 4.57
CA HIS A 58 -4.29 -5.33 5.63
C HIS A 58 -3.39 -5.30 6.87
N TYR A 59 -2.82 -4.13 7.14
CA TYR A 59 -2.00 -3.88 8.31
C TYR A 59 -2.59 -2.73 9.11
N THR A 60 -2.56 -2.82 10.43
CA THR A 60 -2.94 -1.70 11.29
C THR A 60 -1.82 -0.66 11.32
N LYS A 61 -2.14 0.54 11.80
CA LYS A 61 -1.14 1.60 12.00
C LYS A 61 0.00 1.13 12.93
N GLU A 62 -0.33 0.37 13.97
CA GLU A 62 0.62 -0.15 14.95
C GLU A 62 1.59 -1.16 14.31
N GLN A 63 1.08 -2.05 13.45
CA GLN A 63 1.92 -3.00 12.72
C GLN A 63 2.87 -2.28 11.77
N ALA A 64 2.36 -1.30 11.00
CA ALA A 64 3.17 -0.48 10.12
C ALA A 64 4.23 0.32 10.89
N LEU A 65 3.86 0.94 12.02
CA LEU A 65 4.80 1.68 12.89
C LEU A 65 5.91 0.79 13.43
N LYS A 66 5.57 -0.43 13.87
CA LYS A 66 6.54 -1.40 14.37
C LYS A 66 7.53 -1.82 13.28
N ALA A 67 7.05 -2.11 12.08
CA ALA A 67 7.91 -2.47 10.94
C ALA A 67 8.80 -1.31 10.49
N HIS A 68 8.27 -0.09 10.51
CA HIS A 68 8.99 1.12 10.13
C HIS A 68 10.13 1.51 11.11
N GLY A 69 10.03 1.09 12.37
CA GLY A 69 10.98 1.45 13.44
C GLY A 69 10.57 2.67 14.27
N GLY A 70 9.29 3.06 14.23
CA GLY A 70 8.73 4.19 14.99
C GLY A 70 9.03 5.59 14.41
N GLY A 71 8.67 6.64 15.16
CA GLY A 71 9.21 8.00 14.98
C GLY A 71 8.52 8.96 14.01
N PHE A 72 7.53 8.53 13.21
CA PHE A 72 6.92 9.38 12.19
C PHE A 72 5.39 9.45 12.25
N ALA A 73 4.85 10.64 11.99
CA ALA A 73 3.42 10.87 11.86
C ALA A 73 2.94 10.44 10.46
N PHE A 74 2.18 9.36 10.39
CA PHE A 74 1.41 8.97 9.21
C PHE A 74 0.04 8.42 9.61
N THR A 75 -0.89 8.41 8.66
CA THR A 75 -2.16 7.68 8.77
C THR A 75 -2.06 6.35 8.04
N ALA A 76 -2.82 5.35 8.48
CA ALA A 76 -2.92 4.05 7.83
C ALA A 76 -4.41 3.73 7.60
N THR A 77 -4.79 3.46 6.35
CA THR A 77 -6.17 3.13 5.98
C THR A 77 -6.18 1.81 5.25
N GLN A 78 -6.97 0.85 5.73
CA GLN A 78 -7.15 -0.45 5.09
C GLN A 78 -8.25 -0.36 4.04
N ILE A 79 -7.96 -0.82 2.83
CA ILE A 79 -8.89 -0.81 1.70
C ILE A 79 -8.87 -2.14 0.96
N THR A 80 -9.89 -2.36 0.14
CA THR A 80 -9.99 -3.55 -0.72
C THR A 80 -10.30 -3.13 -2.15
N GLY A 81 -9.66 -3.80 -3.10
CA GLY A 81 -9.84 -3.60 -4.53
C GLY A 81 -8.89 -2.56 -5.13
N VAL A 82 -8.16 -2.93 -6.19
CA VAL A 82 -7.17 -2.05 -6.86
C VAL A 82 -7.79 -0.85 -7.61
N HIS A 83 -9.12 -0.79 -7.68
CA HIS A 83 -9.90 0.32 -8.22
C HIS A 83 -10.72 1.04 -7.14
N ASN A 84 -10.35 0.88 -5.87
CA ASN A 84 -10.99 1.60 -4.77
C ASN A 84 -10.84 3.12 -4.96
N ALA A 85 -11.92 3.87 -4.75
CA ALA A 85 -11.94 5.32 -4.97
C ALA A 85 -11.03 6.11 -3.99
N GLU A 86 -10.64 5.52 -2.87
CA GLU A 86 -9.72 6.13 -1.91
C GLU A 86 -8.25 5.98 -2.32
N LEU A 87 -7.95 5.20 -3.36
CA LEU A 87 -6.59 5.08 -3.88
C LEU A 87 -6.16 6.35 -4.60
N PRO A 88 -4.97 6.90 -4.28
CA PRO A 88 -4.40 8.03 -5.03
C PRO A 88 -3.95 7.63 -6.44
N PHE A 89 -3.64 6.35 -6.67
CA PHE A 89 -3.20 5.79 -7.94
C PHE A 89 -3.45 4.28 -7.99
N ILE A 90 -3.43 3.68 -9.19
CA ILE A 90 -3.53 2.24 -9.36
C ILE A 90 -2.18 1.62 -8.96
N PRO A 91 -2.12 0.77 -7.92
CA PRO A 91 -0.85 0.19 -7.48
C PRO A 91 -0.33 -0.81 -8.52
N GLY A 92 0.94 -0.64 -8.90
CA GLY A 92 1.75 -1.69 -9.48
C GLY A 92 2.54 -2.34 -8.34
N PHE A 93 2.04 -3.44 -7.80
CA PHE A 93 2.83 -4.28 -6.92
C PHE A 93 3.92 -4.94 -7.76
N VAL A 94 5.17 -4.85 -7.29
CA VAL A 94 6.37 -5.36 -7.95
C VAL A 94 6.91 -6.52 -7.15
#